data_AF-A0A1B6IG27-F1
#
_entry.id   AF-A0A1B6IG27-F1
#
_cell.length_a   1.000
_cell.length_b   1.000
_cell.length_c   1.000
_cell.angle_alpha   90.00
_cell.angle_beta   90.00
_cell.angle_gamma   90.00
#
_symmetry.space_group_name_H-M   'P 1'
#
loop_
_entity.id
_entity.type
_entity.pdbx_description
1 polymer ?
#
loop_
_entity_poly.entity_id
_entity_poly.type
_entity_poly.pdbx_seq_one_letter_code
_entity_poly.pdbx_strand_id
1 'polypeptide(L)'
;NRLNKVNRQAFNRLPSLRTMTLRHNTLEMLFDIPQSLSHIDVSHNFITFETPTKWPSMNSLLSINLSHNLIGDNLVTESLSPLLTLQSLDLSYNGISLPPKDALSSLPSLQHLNMEDNEIEILEKQSFGTLPIMSELNLAR
;
A
#
# COMPACT_ATOMS: atom_id res chain seq x y z
N ASN A 1 -1.03 8.43 -17.66
CA ASN A 1 -2.24 9.16 -18.13
C ASN A 1 -2.36 10.42 -17.27
N ARG A 2 -3.53 11.05 -17.15
CA ARG A 2 -3.80 12.10 -16.13
C ARG A 2 -5.05 11.74 -15.34
N LEU A 3 -5.14 10.47 -14.93
CA LEU A 3 -6.32 9.97 -14.24
C LEU A 3 -6.34 10.55 -12.81
N ASN A 4 -7.38 11.30 -12.48
CA ASN A 4 -7.63 11.77 -11.11
C ASN A 4 -8.74 10.98 -10.40
N LYS A 5 -9.57 10.27 -11.17
CA LYS A 5 -10.67 9.44 -10.67
C LYS A 5 -10.81 8.21 -11.55
N VAL A 6 -11.19 7.10 -10.93
CA VAL A 6 -11.48 5.84 -11.63
C VAL A 6 -12.89 5.39 -11.24
N ASN A 7 -13.71 5.07 -12.23
CA ASN A 7 -15.06 4.59 -11.98
C ASN A 7 -15.00 3.16 -11.41
N ARG A 8 -15.77 2.90 -10.36
CA ARG A 8 -15.87 1.58 -9.68
C ARG A 8 -16.17 0.42 -10.64
N GLN A 9 -16.92 0.68 -11.71
CA GLN A 9 -17.32 -0.34 -12.68
C GLN A 9 -16.36 -0.47 -13.86
N ALA A 10 -15.32 0.38 -13.95
CA ALA A 10 -14.42 0.44 -15.10
C ALA A 10 -13.76 -0.92 -15.43
N PHE A 11 -13.57 -1.77 -14.42
CA PHE A 11 -12.86 -3.03 -14.55
C PHE A 11 -13.72 -4.27 -14.29
N ASN A 12 -15.03 -4.13 -14.08
CA ASN A 12 -15.93 -5.24 -13.74
C ASN A 12 -16.02 -6.32 -14.84
N ARG A 13 -15.60 -6.01 -16.06
CA ARG A 13 -15.57 -6.94 -17.20
C ARG A 13 -14.19 -7.56 -17.45
N LEU A 14 -13.25 -7.42 -16.50
CA LEU A 14 -11.88 -7.94 -16.60
C LEU A 14 -11.60 -9.00 -15.51
N PRO A 15 -12.33 -10.14 -15.46
CA PRO A 15 -12.19 -11.13 -14.37
C PRO A 15 -10.81 -11.80 -14.31
N SER A 16 -10.10 -11.82 -15.43
CA SER A 16 -8.75 -12.38 -15.53
C SER A 16 -7.65 -11.37 -15.25
N LEU A 17 -7.97 -10.12 -14.89
CA LEU A 17 -6.96 -9.11 -14.59
C LEU A 17 -6.17 -9.52 -13.35
N ARG A 18 -4.84 -9.59 -13.47
CA ARG A 18 -3.90 -9.96 -12.40
C ARG A 18 -2.90 -8.86 -12.08
N THR A 19 -2.59 -8.01 -13.03
CA THR A 19 -1.64 -6.92 -12.86
C THR A 19 -2.28 -5.63 -13.35
N MET A 20 -2.19 -4.57 -12.55
CA MET A 20 -2.66 -3.24 -12.90
C MET A 20 -1.56 -2.22 -12.60
N THR A 21 -1.26 -1.35 -13.57
CA THR A 21 -0.38 -0.20 -13.38
C THR A 21 -1.13 1.08 -13.69
N LEU A 22 -1.10 1.99 -12.73
CA LEU A 22 -1.65 3.34 -12.77
C LEU A 22 -0.58 4.34 -12.31
N ARG A 23 0.69 3.97 -12.47
CA ARG A 23 1.83 4.84 -12.18
C ARG A 23 1.75 6.15 -12.98
N HIS A 24 2.26 7.24 -12.39
CA HIS A 24 2.32 8.57 -13.03
C HIS A 24 0.95 9.04 -13.52
N ASN A 25 0.03 9.15 -12.56
CA ASN A 25 -1.28 9.76 -12.73
C ASN A 25 -1.46 10.84 -11.65
N THR A 26 -2.70 11.24 -11.38
CA THR A 26 -3.02 12.30 -10.42
C THR A 26 -4.12 11.82 -9.46
N LEU A 27 -4.08 10.54 -9.09
CA LEU A 27 -5.05 9.95 -8.17
C LEU A 27 -4.79 10.48 -6.77
N GLU A 28 -5.81 11.03 -6.13
CA GLU A 28 -5.75 11.52 -4.75
C GLU A 28 -6.23 10.46 -3.75
N MET A 29 -6.98 9.47 -4.23
CA MET A 29 -7.62 8.44 -3.40
C MET A 29 -7.55 7.08 -4.09
N LEU A 30 -7.56 6.00 -3.31
CA LEU A 30 -7.82 4.66 -3.83
C LEU A 30 -9.27 4.55 -4.35
N PHE A 31 -9.45 3.71 -5.36
CA PHE A 31 -10.75 3.37 -5.95
C PHE A 31 -11.08 1.90 -5.66
N ASP A 32 -12.24 1.43 -6.11
CA ASP A 32 -12.64 0.02 -5.95
C ASP A 32 -11.70 -0.90 -6.77
N ILE A 33 -10.67 -1.42 -6.12
CA ILE A 33 -9.64 -2.26 -6.73
C ILE A 33 -10.25 -3.64 -7.07
N PRO A 34 -10.02 -4.18 -8.28
CA PRO A 34 -10.50 -5.52 -8.63
C PRO A 34 -9.87 -6.60 -7.75
N GLN A 35 -10.71 -7.39 -7.06
CA GLN A 35 -10.27 -8.46 -6.14
C GLN A 35 -9.45 -9.57 -6.80
N SER A 36 -9.47 -9.63 -8.14
CA SER A 36 -8.72 -10.61 -8.92
C SER A 36 -7.24 -10.27 -9.06
N LEU A 37 -6.80 -9.06 -8.66
CA LEU A 37 -5.42 -8.63 -8.80
C LEU A 37 -4.45 -9.38 -7.89
N SER A 38 -3.26 -9.62 -8.44
CA SER A 38 -2.07 -10.10 -7.75
C SER A 38 -1.01 -9.02 -7.57
N HIS A 39 -0.94 -8.04 -8.48
CA HIS A 39 0.01 -6.94 -8.42
C HIS A 39 -0.69 -5.63 -8.79
N ILE A 40 -0.45 -4.59 -8.00
CA ILE A 40 -0.92 -3.24 -8.31
C ILE A 40 0.21 -2.23 -8.10
N ASP A 41 0.40 -1.38 -9.10
CA ASP A 41 1.32 -0.25 -9.05
C ASP A 41 0.53 1.05 -9.21
N VAL A 42 0.45 1.83 -8.13
CA VAL A 42 -0.16 3.16 -8.08
C VAL A 42 0.88 4.21 -7.67
N SER A 43 2.16 3.93 -7.93
CA SER A 43 3.26 4.84 -7.60
C SER A 43 3.18 6.16 -8.36
N HIS A 44 3.82 7.22 -7.84
CA HIS A 44 3.80 8.54 -8.45
C HIS A 44 2.37 9.04 -8.74
N ASN A 45 1.59 9.11 -7.67
CA ASN A 45 0.27 9.74 -7.65
C ASN A 45 0.24 10.73 -6.46
N PHE A 46 -0.94 11.15 -6.04
CA PHE A 46 -1.14 12.03 -4.88
C PHE A 46 -1.98 11.31 -3.82
N ILE A 47 -1.88 9.98 -3.73
CA ILE A 47 -2.76 9.18 -2.88
C ILE A 47 -2.50 9.52 -1.42
N THR A 48 -3.58 9.91 -0.73
CA THR A 48 -3.65 9.99 0.73
C THR A 48 -4.51 8.84 1.26
N PHE A 49 -4.34 8.50 2.55
CA PHE A 49 -5.24 7.56 3.23
C PHE A 49 -6.17 8.32 4.18
N GLU A 50 -7.31 8.78 3.69
CA GLU A 50 -8.35 9.30 4.57
C GLU A 50 -9.18 8.14 5.13
N THR A 51 -9.45 8.09 6.44
CA THR A 51 -10.37 7.10 7.00
C THR A 51 -11.81 7.37 6.54
N PRO A 52 -12.58 6.37 6.05
CA PRO A 52 -12.33 4.93 6.06
C PRO A 52 -11.97 4.38 4.66
N THR A 53 -10.86 4.82 4.07
CA THR A 53 -10.31 4.17 2.87
C THR A 53 -9.90 2.75 3.23
N LYS A 54 -10.63 1.77 2.70
CA LYS A 54 -10.42 0.34 2.94
C LYS A 54 -10.24 -0.38 1.63
N TRP A 55 -9.20 -1.21 1.54
CA TRP A 55 -9.10 -2.18 0.46
C TRP A 55 -10.28 -3.15 0.55
N PRO A 56 -10.81 -3.65 -0.58
CA PRO A 56 -11.65 -4.84 -0.52
C PRO A 56 -10.86 -6.02 0.05
N SER A 57 -11.52 -7.09 0.46
CA SER A 57 -10.81 -8.32 0.86
C SER A 57 -10.05 -8.88 -0.35
N MET A 58 -8.72 -8.80 -0.31
CA MET A 58 -7.84 -9.18 -1.42
C MET A 58 -7.21 -10.55 -1.13
N ASN A 59 -7.82 -11.62 -1.65
CA ASN A 59 -7.34 -12.99 -1.41
C ASN A 59 -6.23 -13.45 -2.36
N SER A 60 -5.82 -12.60 -3.31
CA SER A 60 -4.83 -12.96 -4.34
C SER A 60 -3.75 -11.91 -4.53
N LEU A 61 -3.81 -10.80 -3.78
CA LEU A 61 -2.88 -9.69 -3.92
C LEU A 61 -1.58 -10.00 -3.18
N LEU A 62 -0.47 -9.96 -3.92
CA LEU A 62 0.86 -10.34 -3.44
C LEU A 62 1.77 -9.12 -3.33
N SER A 63 1.59 -8.11 -4.18
CA SER A 63 2.43 -6.92 -4.20
C SER A 63 1.65 -5.64 -4.45
N ILE A 64 1.99 -4.61 -3.68
CA ILE A 64 1.50 -3.23 -3.85
C ILE A 64 2.71 -2.31 -3.95
N ASN A 65 2.73 -1.48 -4.99
CA ASN A 65 3.59 -0.31 -5.05
C ASN A 65 2.78 0.98 -4.83
N LEU A 66 3.02 1.63 -3.70
CA LEU A 66 2.45 2.91 -3.27
C LEU A 66 3.52 4.01 -3.19
N SER A 67 4.71 3.81 -3.77
CA SER A 67 5.80 4.78 -3.66
C SER A 67 5.49 6.12 -4.31
N HIS A 68 6.14 7.19 -3.86
CA HIS A 68 5.90 8.54 -4.36
C HIS A 68 4.42 8.94 -4.33
N ASN A 69 3.82 8.86 -3.14
CA ASN A 69 2.48 9.35 -2.86
C ASN A 69 2.51 10.29 -1.63
N LEU A 70 1.34 10.60 -1.06
CA LEU A 70 1.20 11.54 0.05
C LEU A 70 0.57 10.83 1.25
N ILE A 71 1.02 9.61 1.55
CA ILE A 71 0.39 8.78 2.57
C ILE A 71 0.59 9.38 3.96
N GLY A 72 1.78 9.89 4.28
CA GLY A 72 2.12 10.39 5.62
C GLY A 72 1.82 9.37 6.71
N ASP A 73 1.50 9.84 7.91
CA ASP A 73 1.21 8.98 9.07
C ASP A 73 -0.25 8.51 9.15
N ASN A 74 -0.97 8.49 8.03
CA ASN A 74 -2.42 8.22 8.01
C ASN A 74 -2.79 6.73 7.91
N LEU A 75 -1.82 5.83 7.83
CA LEU A 75 -2.08 4.39 7.76
C LEU A 75 -2.52 3.83 9.12
N VAL A 76 -3.76 3.34 9.18
CA VAL A 76 -4.36 2.68 10.36
C VAL A 76 -4.54 1.18 10.10
N THR A 77 -4.85 0.40 11.15
CA THR A 77 -5.09 -1.05 11.05
C THR A 77 -6.08 -1.42 9.94
N GLU A 78 -7.17 -0.66 9.83
CA GLU A 78 -8.21 -0.88 8.83
C GLU A 78 -7.74 -0.57 7.40
N SER A 79 -6.67 0.21 7.22
CA SER A 79 -6.11 0.53 5.93
C SER A 79 -5.50 -0.70 5.25
N LEU A 80 -4.96 -1.66 6.00
CA LEU A 80 -4.21 -2.79 5.43
C LEU A 80 -4.71 -4.18 5.87
N SER A 81 -5.53 -4.27 6.92
CA SER A 81 -6.04 -5.57 7.44
C SER A 81 -6.79 -6.47 6.43
N PRO A 82 -7.40 -5.97 5.34
CA PRO A 82 -7.98 -6.85 4.31
C PRO A 82 -6.96 -7.57 3.41
N LEU A 83 -5.66 -7.28 3.53
CA LEU A 83 -4.60 -7.70 2.60
C LEU A 83 -3.79 -8.89 3.13
N LEU A 84 -4.48 -9.95 3.54
CA LEU A 84 -3.88 -11.09 4.27
C LEU A 84 -2.81 -11.87 3.47
N THR A 85 -2.85 -11.82 2.14
CA THR A 85 -1.89 -12.50 1.24
C THR A 85 -0.72 -11.63 0.80
N LEU A 86 -0.67 -10.36 1.21
CA LEU A 86 0.33 -9.41 0.74
C LEU A 86 1.73 -9.83 1.21
N GLN A 87 2.68 -9.88 0.27
CA GLN A 87 4.07 -10.30 0.51
C GLN A 87 5.05 -9.14 0.35
N SER A 88 4.75 -8.20 -0.54
CA SER A 88 5.60 -7.05 -0.85
C SER A 88 4.81 -5.76 -0.79
N LEU A 89 5.33 -4.79 -0.04
CA LEU A 89 4.75 -3.47 0.12
C LEU A 89 5.84 -2.40 -0.05
N ASP A 90 5.65 -1.52 -1.01
CA ASP A 90 6.50 -0.34 -1.21
C ASP A 90 5.77 0.93 -0.78
N LEU A 91 6.27 1.55 0.29
CA LEU A 91 5.85 2.82 0.87
C LEU A 91 6.95 3.89 0.77
N SER A 92 7.96 3.70 -0.09
CA SER A 92 9.03 4.69 -0.23
C SER A 92 8.52 6.05 -0.71
N TYR A 93 9.20 7.14 -0.35
CA TYR A 93 8.82 8.50 -0.75
C TYR A 93 7.36 8.87 -0.42
N ASN A 94 6.94 8.71 0.84
CA ASN A 94 5.57 8.99 1.26
C ASN A 94 5.44 9.99 2.42
N GLY A 95 6.55 10.59 2.88
CA GLY A 95 6.55 11.52 4.00
C GLY A 95 6.11 10.88 5.32
N ILE A 96 6.33 9.57 5.48
CA ILE A 96 5.98 8.84 6.71
C ILE A 96 7.00 9.23 7.77
N SER A 97 6.56 9.81 8.89
CA SER A 97 7.44 10.19 10.00
C SER A 97 7.58 9.07 11.03
N LEU A 98 6.55 8.23 11.15
CA LEU A 98 6.50 7.11 12.09
C LEU A 98 6.04 5.83 11.38
N PRO A 99 6.77 4.71 11.52
CA PRO A 99 6.31 3.46 10.93
C PRO A 99 4.91 3.08 11.45
N PRO A 100 3.94 2.75 10.56
CA PRO A 100 2.56 2.54 10.95
C PRO A 100 2.37 1.13 11.53
N LYS A 101 2.89 0.92 12.75
CA LYS A 101 3.02 -0.39 13.40
C LYS A 101 1.74 -1.22 13.41
N ASP A 102 0.59 -0.58 13.64
CA ASP A 102 -0.70 -1.27 13.78
C ASP A 102 -1.22 -1.71 12.41
N ALA A 103 -1.02 -0.88 11.37
CA ALA A 103 -1.31 -1.24 9.99
C ALA A 103 -0.40 -2.38 9.50
N LEU A 104 0.90 -2.31 9.78
CA LEU A 104 1.87 -3.34 9.39
C LEU A 104 1.63 -4.67 10.10
N SER A 105 1.32 -4.64 11.40
CA SER A 105 1.02 -5.85 12.18
C SER A 105 -0.20 -6.63 11.70
N SER A 106 -1.06 -6.01 10.87
CA SER A 106 -2.22 -6.66 10.25
C SER A 106 -1.87 -7.50 9.01
N LEU A 107 -0.59 -7.54 8.60
CA LEU A 107 -0.11 -8.21 7.40
C LEU A 107 0.70 -9.49 7.75
N PRO A 108 0.03 -10.64 7.95
CA PRO A 108 0.70 -11.85 8.42
C PRO A 108 1.67 -12.47 7.40
N SER A 109 1.51 -12.13 6.11
CA SER A 109 2.29 -12.71 5.01
C SER A 109 3.41 -11.79 4.50
N LEU A 110 3.61 -10.63 5.12
CA LEU A 110 4.53 -9.61 4.62
C LEU A 110 5.99 -10.07 4.79
N GLN A 111 6.72 -10.06 3.67
CA GLN A 111 8.11 -10.50 3.59
C GLN A 111 9.04 -9.34 3.25
N HIS A 112 8.61 -8.45 2.35
CA HIS A 112 9.39 -7.33 1.85
C HIS A 112 8.68 -6.00 2.14
N LEU A 113 9.34 -5.12 2.86
CA LEU A 113 8.86 -3.76 3.14
C LEU A 113 9.91 -2.74 2.70
N ASN A 114 9.54 -1.87 1.76
CA ASN A 114 10.34 -0.71 1.39
C ASN A 114 9.74 0.56 2.02
N MET A 115 10.54 1.27 2.82
CA MET A 115 10.22 2.57 3.40
C MET A 115 11.35 3.58 3.17
N GLU A 116 12.16 3.36 2.13
CA GLU A 116 13.19 4.29 1.66
C GLU A 116 12.66 5.71 1.47
N ASP A 117 13.51 6.70 1.76
CA ASP A 117 13.21 8.12 1.56
C ASP A 117 11.87 8.56 2.18
N ASN A 118 11.65 8.15 3.43
CA ASN A 118 10.62 8.69 4.30
C ASN A 118 11.22 9.64 5.35
N GLU A 119 10.38 10.20 6.21
CA GLU A 119 10.75 11.19 7.23
C GLU A 119 10.98 10.54 8.61
N ILE A 120 11.37 9.26 8.63
CA ILE A 120 11.59 8.50 9.87
C ILE A 120 12.90 8.94 10.52
N GLU A 121 12.82 9.67 11.63
CA GLU A 121 13.99 10.12 12.38
C GLU A 121 14.41 9.13 13.49
N ILE A 122 13.45 8.45 14.11
CA ILE A 122 13.67 7.62 15.30
C ILE A 122 12.94 6.28 15.15
N LEU A 123 13.64 5.20 15.47
CA LEU A 123 13.06 3.86 15.63
C LEU A 123 13.08 3.45 17.09
N GLU A 124 11.90 3.19 17.63
CA GLU A 124 11.71 2.66 18.97
C GLU A 124 11.55 1.13 18.95
N LYS A 125 11.57 0.54 20.15
CA LYS A 125 11.21 -0.88 20.30
C LYS A 125 9.78 -1.07 19.78
N GLN A 126 9.60 -2.04 18.88
CA GLN A 126 8.31 -2.36 18.23
C GLN A 126 7.77 -1.29 17.27
N SER A 127 8.61 -0.42 16.69
CA SER A 127 8.17 0.54 15.65
C SER A 127 7.42 -0.12 14.48
N PHE A 128 7.73 -1.37 14.13
CA PHE A 128 7.06 -2.09 13.04
C PHE A 128 6.03 -3.12 13.53
N GLY A 129 5.84 -3.25 14.85
CA GLY A 129 4.99 -4.27 15.46
C GLY A 129 5.50 -5.70 15.25
N THR A 130 4.59 -6.65 14.99
CA THR A 130 4.94 -8.07 14.81
C THR A 130 4.80 -8.46 13.33
N LEU A 131 5.94 -8.77 12.70
CA LEU A 131 6.02 -9.20 11.31
C LEU A 131 6.72 -10.58 11.26
N PRO A 132 5.97 -11.69 11.37
CA PRO A 132 6.51 -12.99 11.75
C PRO A 132 7.43 -13.63 10.71
N ILE A 133 7.30 -13.23 9.45
CA ILE A 133 8.04 -13.82 8.31
C ILE A 133 8.78 -12.77 7.47
N MET A 134 8.97 -11.56 8.00
CA MET A 134 9.70 -10.50 7.30
C MET A 134 11.14 -10.90 7.04
N SER A 135 11.58 -10.82 5.78
CA SER A 135 12.93 -11.15 5.33
C SER A 135 13.72 -9.92 4.92
N GLU A 136 13.06 -8.88 4.41
CA GLU A 136 13.71 -7.69 3.87
C GLU A 136 13.00 -6.40 4.31
N LEU A 137 13.79 -5.48 4.86
CA LEU A 137 13.36 -4.14 5.25
C LEU A 137 14.34 -3.12 4.69
N ASN A 138 13.86 -2.21 3.84
CA ASN A 138 14.64 -1.10 3.32
C ASN A 138 14.23 0.22 3.99
N LEU A 139 15.23 0.90 4.58
CA LEU A 139 15.11 2.21 5.25
C LEU A 139 16.20 3.18 4.74
N ALA A 140 16.66 2.97 3.50
CA ALA A 140 17.65 3.84 2.88
C ALA A 140 17.15 5.28 2.71
N ARG A 141 18.11 6.17 2.42
CA ARG A 141 17.94 7.59 2.12
C ARG A 141 18.77 7.91 0.88
#